data_AF-A0A3N5YGR3-F1
#
_entry.id   AF-A0A3N5YGR3-F1
#
_cell.length_a   1.000
_cell.length_b   1.000
_cell.length_c   1.000
_cell.angle_alpha   90.00
_cell.angle_beta   90.00
_cell.angle_gamma   90.00
#
_symmetry.space_group_name_H-M   'P 1'
#
loop_
_entity.id
_entity.type
_entity.pdbx_description
1 polymer ?
#
loop_
_entity_poly.entity_id
_entity_poly.type
_entity_poly.pdbx_seq_one_letter_code
_entity_poly.pdbx_strand_id
1 'polypeptide(L)'
;MERLAFGHGAVPGRREVPEVRIEPRVPHERDIPPVVADPLPGESSDWAFFGLLGFTAVLFFRPQDQVPALASLHLAEVTALVGLGAMVAKRLARGLSLVRLTPEIVGLLAFGAALVFSTPFSFWPGGSVEVITGLYVKVLLIVVLMVNSINSAQRLRRFSWLIVLASSYLAARAVTDYIRGVNLIENGRVAGSVHGMFGNPNDLALNMVAFLPLAALFALPPPRPRREPRAAGTPRERASVWTWLAAGAALLMVLTVVFTKSRSGALGMAAMGATLVYFGHRVRPSLAPIALVVTVLAVPMLPSSFWTRMTSIVEPAADDTGSRQARRTVMWEATEVFLERPFTGIGPGQFKNYNPPGREERWREAHNVWLQVASETGVPGLLTFAFLIVAAFRDVLWARRRLARLPASGEGLAPADRRDAQILHLHAAGLIASLAGWFVCAFFASVAYNWTFYYLLGLCIATRELARTIVARVPARRRAAEASGLQSVALARG
;
A
#
# COMPACT_ATOMS: atom_id res chain seq x y z
N MET A 1 -42.62 -14.82 85.25
CA MET A 1 -42.50 -14.00 84.02
C MET A 1 -41.40 -12.99 84.27
N GLU A 2 -40.15 -13.38 84.02
CA GLU A 2 -38.98 -12.57 84.38
C GLU A 2 -38.23 -12.14 83.13
N ARG A 3 -38.11 -10.82 82.96
CA ARG A 3 -37.18 -10.21 82.03
C ARG A 3 -35.77 -10.41 82.58
N LEU A 4 -35.05 -11.37 82.02
CA LEU A 4 -33.64 -11.59 82.36
C LEU A 4 -32.75 -10.75 81.45
N ALA A 5 -32.15 -9.73 82.05
CA ALA A 5 -30.97 -9.06 81.53
C ALA A 5 -29.80 -10.04 81.56
N PHE A 6 -29.09 -10.19 80.44
CA PHE A 6 -27.79 -10.87 80.43
C PHE A 6 -26.66 -9.89 80.16
N GLY A 7 -25.79 -9.84 81.17
CA GLY A 7 -24.61 -9.01 81.25
C GLY A 7 -23.52 -9.41 80.26
N HIS A 8 -22.61 -8.46 80.09
CA HIS A 8 -21.40 -8.55 79.30
C HIS A 8 -20.45 -9.65 79.80
N GLY A 9 -20.19 -10.64 78.94
CA GLY A 9 -19.02 -11.51 79.03
C GLY A 9 -17.98 -11.06 77.99
N ALA A 10 -16.75 -10.79 78.45
CA ALA A 10 -15.63 -10.38 77.62
C ALA A 10 -15.28 -11.45 76.58
N VAL A 11 -15.22 -11.06 75.30
CA VAL A 11 -14.64 -11.88 74.21
C VAL A 11 -13.20 -11.40 73.96
N PRO A 12 -12.21 -12.31 73.93
CA PRO A 12 -10.80 -11.94 73.75
C PRO A 12 -10.48 -11.54 72.30
N GLY A 13 -9.68 -10.48 72.15
CA GLY A 13 -8.72 -10.26 71.06
C GLY A 13 -9.24 -10.33 69.62
N ARG A 14 -9.59 -9.18 69.03
CA ARG A 14 -9.61 -9.01 67.57
C ARG A 14 -8.23 -9.39 67.00
N ARG A 15 -8.15 -10.48 66.24
CA ARG A 15 -7.08 -10.63 65.24
C ARG A 15 -7.36 -9.61 64.14
N GLU A 16 -6.48 -8.63 64.00
CA GLU A 16 -6.42 -7.79 62.81
C GLU A 16 -6.18 -8.69 61.60
N VAL A 17 -7.19 -8.77 60.72
CA VAL A 17 -7.01 -9.34 59.39
C VAL A 17 -6.35 -8.25 58.55
N PRO A 18 -5.14 -8.45 58.00
CA PRO A 18 -4.52 -7.44 57.18
C PRO A 18 -5.37 -7.20 55.94
N GLU A 19 -5.63 -5.92 55.66
CA GLU A 19 -6.38 -5.47 54.50
C GLU A 19 -5.60 -5.83 53.23
N VAL A 20 -6.03 -6.87 52.51
CA VAL A 20 -5.42 -7.29 51.26
C VAL A 20 -5.82 -6.29 50.17
N ARG A 21 -5.00 -5.27 50.01
CA ARG A 21 -5.09 -4.32 48.90
C ARG A 21 -4.64 -5.02 47.62
N ILE A 22 -5.59 -5.53 46.83
CA ILE A 22 -5.29 -6.01 45.48
C ILE A 22 -5.11 -4.78 44.60
N GLU A 23 -3.86 -4.30 44.49
CA GLU A 23 -3.53 -3.35 43.44
C GLU A 23 -3.68 -4.06 42.08
N PRO A 24 -4.48 -3.53 41.15
CA PRO A 24 -4.53 -4.07 39.81
C PRO A 24 -3.15 -3.89 39.20
N ARG A 25 -2.39 -4.98 39.10
CA ARG A 25 -1.13 -5.03 38.38
C ARG A 25 -1.44 -4.79 36.91
N VAL A 26 -1.48 -3.53 36.49
CA VAL A 26 -1.44 -3.16 35.08
C VAL A 26 -0.16 -3.81 34.55
N PRO A 27 -0.25 -4.76 33.59
CA PRO A 27 0.95 -5.40 33.08
C PRO A 27 1.85 -4.31 32.54
N HIS A 28 3.03 -4.15 33.14
CA HIS A 28 4.04 -3.30 32.53
C HIS A 28 4.32 -3.87 31.13
N GLU A 29 4.60 -3.00 30.16
CA GLU A 29 4.93 -3.39 28.77
C GLU A 29 6.08 -4.42 28.67
N ARG A 30 6.79 -4.68 29.79
CA ARG A 30 7.86 -5.67 29.96
C ARG A 30 7.38 -7.07 30.40
N ASP A 31 6.16 -7.19 30.94
CA ASP A 31 5.58 -8.42 31.50
C ASP A 31 4.70 -9.17 30.47
N ILE A 32 4.42 -8.54 29.33
CA ILE A 32 3.82 -9.24 28.18
C ILE A 32 4.95 -10.04 27.54
N PRO A 33 4.92 -11.39 27.58
CA PRO A 33 5.90 -12.17 26.83
C PRO A 33 5.83 -11.69 25.39
N PRO A 34 6.95 -11.29 24.77
CA PRO A 34 6.94 -10.83 23.40
C PRO A 34 6.28 -11.94 22.59
N VAL A 35 5.09 -11.68 22.03
CA VAL A 35 4.53 -12.53 20.98
C VAL A 35 5.62 -12.57 19.92
N VAL A 36 6.33 -13.69 19.88
CA VAL A 36 7.69 -13.81 19.36
C VAL A 36 7.86 -12.96 18.10
N ALA A 37 8.46 -11.80 18.30
CA ALA A 37 8.99 -10.96 17.26
C ALA A 37 10.50 -10.99 17.43
N ASP A 38 11.09 -12.16 17.20
CA ASP A 38 12.51 -12.26 16.88
C ASP A 38 12.70 -12.02 15.37
N PRO A 39 13.87 -11.51 14.95
CA PRO A 39 13.94 -10.34 14.10
C PRO A 39 14.30 -10.71 12.66
N LEU A 40 13.84 -9.92 11.69
CA LEU A 40 14.50 -9.93 10.39
C LEU A 40 15.82 -9.15 10.49
N PRO A 41 16.96 -9.86 10.41
CA PRO A 41 17.68 -9.93 9.14
C PRO A 41 18.28 -11.34 8.89
N GLY A 42 17.90 -11.98 7.79
CA GLY A 42 18.47 -13.27 7.34
C GLY A 42 17.47 -14.39 7.04
N GLU A 43 16.16 -14.19 7.27
CA GLU A 43 15.19 -15.30 7.24
C GLU A 43 14.50 -15.56 5.90
N SER A 44 14.80 -14.85 4.83
CA SER A 44 14.17 -15.09 3.52
C SER A 44 14.83 -16.25 2.77
N SER A 45 14.03 -17.11 2.14
CA SER A 45 14.57 -17.90 1.03
C SER A 45 14.82 -16.97 -0.15
N ASP A 46 15.99 -17.05 -0.78
CA ASP A 46 16.27 -16.29 -2.00
C ASP A 46 15.26 -16.67 -3.10
N TRP A 47 14.89 -17.94 -3.17
CA TRP A 47 13.86 -18.45 -4.07
C TRP A 47 12.47 -17.87 -3.79
N ALA A 48 12.11 -17.61 -2.53
CA ALA A 48 10.85 -16.94 -2.21
C ALA A 48 10.79 -15.52 -2.79
N PHE A 49 11.91 -14.79 -2.68
CA PHE A 49 12.02 -13.45 -3.24
C PHE A 49 12.15 -13.44 -4.77
N PHE A 50 12.87 -14.40 -5.36
CA PHE A 50 12.92 -14.57 -6.82
C PHE A 50 11.56 -14.94 -7.39
N GLY A 51 10.80 -15.82 -6.74
CA GLY A 51 9.42 -16.15 -7.11
C GLY A 51 8.51 -14.92 -7.04
N LEU A 52 8.63 -14.10 -5.99
CA LEU A 52 7.91 -12.83 -5.87
C LEU A 52 8.24 -11.84 -7.01
N LEU A 53 9.53 -11.71 -7.34
CA LEU A 53 9.98 -10.87 -8.46
C LEU A 53 9.46 -11.41 -9.80
N GLY A 54 9.56 -12.72 -10.03
CA GLY A 54 9.07 -13.39 -11.23
C GLY A 54 7.57 -13.21 -11.41
N PHE A 55 6.79 -13.45 -10.36
CA PHE A 55 5.34 -13.27 -10.36
C PHE A 55 4.96 -11.83 -10.74
N THR A 56 5.59 -10.86 -10.07
CA THR A 56 5.32 -9.44 -10.31
C THR A 56 5.74 -9.03 -11.72
N ALA A 57 6.87 -9.54 -12.22
CA ALA A 57 7.31 -9.28 -13.57
C ALA A 57 6.31 -9.81 -14.60
N VAL A 58 5.86 -11.07 -14.48
CA VAL A 58 4.86 -11.64 -15.39
C VAL A 58 3.53 -10.90 -15.30
N LEU A 59 3.09 -10.56 -14.09
CA LEU A 59 1.83 -9.85 -13.86
C LEU A 59 1.77 -8.48 -14.57
N PHE A 60 2.87 -7.71 -14.54
CA PHE A 60 2.89 -6.37 -15.11
C PHE A 60 3.41 -6.33 -16.56
N PHE A 61 4.49 -7.04 -16.90
CA PHE A 61 5.02 -7.05 -18.26
C PHE A 61 4.13 -7.85 -19.22
N ARG A 62 3.38 -8.82 -18.68
CA ARG A 62 2.42 -9.67 -19.40
C ARG A 62 3.00 -10.23 -20.72
N PRO A 63 4.11 -10.97 -20.68
CA PRO A 63 4.73 -11.54 -21.88
C PRO A 63 3.76 -12.41 -22.69
N GLN A 64 2.76 -13.01 -22.04
CA GLN A 64 1.68 -13.77 -22.68
C GLN A 64 0.81 -12.93 -23.63
N ASP A 65 0.71 -11.61 -23.44
CA ASP A 65 -0.04 -10.73 -24.34
C ASP A 65 0.76 -10.46 -25.64
N GLN A 66 2.08 -10.60 -25.60
CA GLN A 66 2.96 -10.41 -26.76
C GLN A 66 3.22 -11.72 -27.51
N VAL A 67 3.37 -12.81 -26.77
CA VAL A 67 3.64 -14.15 -27.30
C VAL A 67 2.53 -15.08 -26.79
N PRO A 68 1.45 -15.28 -27.58
CA PRO A 68 0.28 -16.05 -27.13
C PRO A 68 0.59 -17.47 -26.67
N ALA A 69 1.66 -18.09 -27.20
CA ALA A 69 2.10 -19.43 -26.77
C ALA A 69 2.43 -19.49 -25.27
N LEU A 70 2.90 -18.38 -24.67
CA LEU A 70 3.23 -18.31 -23.25
C LEU A 70 1.99 -18.28 -22.34
N ALA A 71 0.80 -17.99 -22.86
CA ALA A 71 -0.43 -17.98 -22.08
C ALA A 71 -0.73 -19.36 -21.47
N SER A 72 -0.47 -20.43 -22.22
CA SER A 72 -0.68 -21.81 -21.78
C SER A 72 0.21 -22.23 -20.60
N LEU A 73 1.37 -21.59 -20.44
CA LEU A 73 2.37 -21.94 -19.44
C LEU A 73 2.06 -21.40 -18.04
N HIS A 74 1.08 -20.48 -17.90
CA HIS A 74 0.68 -19.92 -16.61
C HIS A 74 1.90 -19.42 -15.79
N LEU A 75 2.80 -18.68 -16.45
CA LEU A 75 4.11 -18.31 -15.89
C LEU A 75 4.03 -17.55 -14.55
N ALA A 76 2.97 -16.76 -14.37
CA ALA A 76 2.72 -16.07 -13.10
C ALA A 76 2.45 -17.09 -12.01
N GLU A 77 1.52 -18.02 -12.22
CA GLU A 77 1.22 -19.09 -11.27
C GLU A 77 2.44 -19.94 -10.95
N VAL A 78 3.25 -20.33 -11.95
CA VAL A 78 4.48 -21.11 -11.75
C VAL A 78 5.47 -20.37 -10.86
N THR A 79 5.73 -19.09 -11.13
CA THR A 79 6.66 -18.29 -10.32
C THR A 79 6.15 -18.03 -8.90
N ALA A 80 4.83 -17.86 -8.73
CA ALA A 80 4.21 -17.80 -7.41
C ALA A 80 4.38 -19.12 -6.64
N LEU A 81 4.16 -20.27 -7.28
CA LEU A 81 4.31 -21.59 -6.68
C LEU A 81 5.75 -21.85 -6.24
N VAL A 82 6.74 -21.50 -7.06
CA VAL A 82 8.16 -21.58 -6.68
C VAL A 82 8.43 -20.71 -5.44
N GLY A 83 7.92 -19.47 -5.43
CA GLY A 83 8.12 -18.55 -4.33
C GLY A 83 7.49 -19.02 -3.02
N LEU A 84 6.22 -19.43 -3.08
CA LEU A 84 5.44 -19.94 -1.95
C LEU A 84 6.00 -21.27 -1.45
N GLY A 85 6.33 -22.20 -2.34
CA GLY A 85 6.91 -23.50 -1.99
C GLY A 85 8.25 -23.32 -1.27
N ALA A 86 9.12 -22.44 -1.77
CA ALA A 86 10.39 -22.12 -1.11
C ALA A 86 10.20 -21.46 0.27
N MET A 87 9.18 -20.61 0.42
CA MET A 87 8.82 -20.00 1.70
C MET A 87 8.32 -21.06 2.69
N VAL A 88 7.39 -21.92 2.28
CA VAL A 88 6.80 -22.98 3.11
C VAL A 88 7.87 -23.97 3.54
N ALA A 89 8.68 -24.48 2.61
CA ALA A 89 9.74 -25.45 2.90
C ALA A 89 10.74 -24.90 3.93
N LYS A 90 11.19 -23.64 3.77
CA LYS A 90 12.12 -23.01 4.71
C LYS A 90 11.51 -22.84 6.10
N ARG A 91 10.22 -22.53 6.18
CA ARG A 91 9.53 -22.34 7.47
C ARG A 91 9.29 -23.65 8.21
N LEU A 92 8.81 -24.67 7.51
CA LEU A 92 8.63 -26.00 8.09
C LEU A 92 9.97 -26.58 8.57
N ALA A 93 11.04 -26.44 7.78
CA ALA A 93 12.38 -26.88 8.17
C ALA A 93 12.92 -26.18 9.44
N ARG A 94 12.34 -25.04 9.84
CA ARG A 94 12.71 -24.28 11.03
C ARG A 94 11.65 -24.35 12.14
N GLY A 95 10.60 -25.15 11.99
CA GLY A 95 9.51 -25.23 12.96
C GLY A 95 8.72 -23.92 13.13
N LEU A 96 8.72 -23.05 12.12
CA LEU A 96 8.07 -21.73 12.18
C LEU A 96 6.64 -21.78 11.62
N SER A 97 5.77 -20.92 12.12
CA SER A 97 4.42 -20.71 11.57
C SER A 97 4.47 -20.28 10.10
N LEU A 98 3.65 -20.89 9.24
CA LEU A 98 3.60 -20.59 7.80
C LEU A 98 3.22 -19.14 7.49
N VAL A 99 2.27 -18.59 8.25
CA VAL A 99 1.74 -17.24 8.08
C VAL A 99 1.95 -16.45 9.36
N ARG A 100 2.54 -15.27 9.24
CA ARG A 100 2.62 -14.30 10.34
C ARG A 100 1.31 -13.52 10.38
N LEU A 101 0.52 -13.72 11.44
CA LEU A 101 -0.75 -13.03 11.64
C LEU A 101 -0.49 -11.59 12.12
N THR A 102 -0.27 -10.68 11.18
CA THR A 102 -0.38 -9.24 11.46
C THR A 102 -1.84 -8.81 11.40
N PRO A 103 -2.24 -7.68 12.01
CA PRO A 103 -3.61 -7.19 11.92
C PRO A 103 -4.10 -7.06 10.47
N GLU A 104 -3.20 -6.71 9.54
CA GLU A 104 -3.50 -6.57 8.12
C GLU A 104 -3.76 -7.92 7.44
N ILE A 105 -2.99 -8.95 7.78
CA ILE A 105 -3.23 -10.32 7.30
C ILE A 105 -4.55 -10.85 7.85
N VAL A 106 -4.85 -10.59 9.13
CA VAL A 106 -6.15 -10.93 9.72
C VAL A 106 -7.28 -10.19 9.01
N GLY A 107 -7.09 -8.90 8.68
CA GLY A 107 -8.05 -8.12 7.90
C GLY A 107 -8.25 -8.67 6.49
N LEU A 108 -7.19 -9.18 5.83
CA LEU A 108 -7.31 -9.84 4.54
C LEU A 108 -8.09 -11.15 4.68
N LEU A 109 -7.76 -11.99 5.65
CA LEU A 109 -8.52 -13.22 5.90
C LEU A 109 -9.99 -12.91 6.23
N ALA A 110 -10.26 -11.87 7.00
CA ALA A 110 -11.62 -11.43 7.33
C ALA A 110 -12.38 -10.89 6.10
N PHE A 111 -11.72 -10.12 5.24
CA PHE A 111 -12.32 -9.67 3.98
C PHE A 111 -12.61 -10.87 3.07
N GLY A 112 -11.66 -11.80 2.92
CA GLY A 112 -11.88 -13.06 2.20
C GLY A 112 -13.03 -13.89 2.76
N ALA A 113 -13.15 -13.97 4.08
CA ALA A 113 -14.28 -14.62 4.75
C ALA A 113 -15.60 -13.90 4.44
N ALA A 114 -15.62 -12.56 4.39
CA ALA A 114 -16.79 -11.80 3.99
C ALA A 114 -17.18 -12.06 2.52
N LEU A 115 -16.21 -12.22 1.62
CA LEU A 115 -16.47 -12.61 0.22
C LEU A 115 -17.12 -14.00 0.15
N VAL A 116 -16.54 -14.97 0.86
CA VAL A 116 -17.08 -16.34 0.91
C VAL A 116 -18.48 -16.36 1.54
N PHE A 117 -18.69 -15.59 2.60
CA PHE A 117 -20.00 -15.44 3.26
C PHE A 117 -21.07 -14.85 2.33
N SER A 118 -20.69 -13.90 1.48
CA SER A 118 -21.60 -13.26 0.51
C SER A 118 -21.99 -14.19 -0.65
N THR A 119 -21.09 -15.10 -1.07
CA THR A 119 -21.27 -15.96 -2.26
C THR A 119 -22.56 -16.78 -2.29
N PRO A 120 -23.01 -17.47 -1.22
CA PRO A 120 -24.29 -18.20 -1.22
C PRO A 120 -25.52 -17.33 -1.49
N PHE A 121 -25.44 -16.03 -1.18
CA PHE A 121 -26.50 -15.05 -1.39
C PHE A 121 -26.33 -14.27 -2.71
N SER A 122 -25.30 -14.61 -3.48
CA SER A 122 -25.00 -13.94 -4.74
C SER A 122 -26.11 -14.15 -5.77
N PHE A 123 -26.34 -13.13 -6.59
CA PHE A 123 -27.14 -13.25 -7.80
C PHE A 123 -26.54 -14.28 -8.78
N TRP A 124 -25.21 -14.34 -8.88
CA TRP A 124 -24.50 -15.31 -9.71
C TRP A 124 -23.33 -15.93 -8.91
N PRO A 125 -23.60 -17.00 -8.12
CA PRO A 125 -22.60 -17.60 -7.26
C PRO A 125 -21.36 -18.11 -8.01
N GLY A 126 -21.53 -18.66 -9.22
CA GLY A 126 -20.41 -19.11 -10.05
C GLY A 126 -19.43 -17.98 -10.41
N GLY A 127 -19.95 -16.82 -10.79
CA GLY A 127 -19.13 -15.63 -11.05
C GLY A 127 -18.44 -15.11 -9.79
N SER A 128 -19.11 -15.15 -8.63
CA SER A 128 -18.49 -14.78 -7.36
C SER A 128 -17.37 -15.72 -6.93
N VAL A 129 -17.54 -17.03 -7.15
CA VAL A 129 -16.47 -18.01 -6.93
C VAL A 129 -15.28 -17.71 -7.84
N GLU A 130 -15.51 -17.40 -9.13
CA GLU A 130 -14.45 -17.04 -10.06
C GLU A 130 -13.67 -15.80 -9.61
N VAL A 131 -14.34 -14.77 -9.09
CA VAL A 131 -13.69 -13.59 -8.52
C VAL A 131 -12.81 -13.96 -7.32
N ILE A 132 -13.31 -14.81 -6.43
CA ILE A 132 -12.57 -15.26 -5.25
C ILE A 132 -11.35 -16.09 -5.65
N THR A 133 -11.53 -17.14 -6.45
CA THR A 133 -10.45 -18.08 -6.80
C THR A 133 -9.48 -17.50 -7.83
N GLY A 134 -10.01 -16.75 -8.81
CA GLY A 134 -9.26 -16.19 -9.94
C GLY A 134 -8.47 -14.94 -9.58
N LEU A 135 -8.97 -14.11 -8.66
CA LEU A 135 -8.34 -12.84 -8.27
C LEU A 135 -7.95 -12.83 -6.78
N TYR A 136 -8.92 -13.00 -5.89
CA TYR A 136 -8.73 -12.69 -4.48
C TYR A 136 -7.74 -13.65 -3.78
N VAL A 137 -7.82 -14.95 -4.02
CA VAL A 137 -6.88 -15.93 -3.46
C VAL A 137 -5.46 -15.63 -3.91
N LYS A 138 -5.27 -15.27 -5.20
CA LYS A 138 -3.95 -14.92 -5.71
C LYS A 138 -3.41 -13.64 -5.06
N VAL A 139 -4.29 -12.66 -4.82
CA VAL A 139 -3.98 -11.45 -4.04
C VAL A 139 -3.56 -11.78 -2.60
N LEU A 140 -4.29 -12.65 -1.91
CA LEU A 140 -3.95 -13.06 -0.55
C LEU A 140 -2.57 -13.74 -0.50
N LEU A 141 -2.34 -14.69 -1.40
CA LEU A 141 -1.07 -15.42 -1.49
C LEU A 141 0.11 -14.50 -1.79
N ILE A 142 -0.04 -13.54 -2.70
CA ILE A 142 1.06 -12.63 -3.03
C ILE A 142 1.38 -11.68 -1.87
N VAL A 143 0.37 -11.16 -1.14
CA VAL A 143 0.63 -10.31 0.03
C VAL A 143 1.34 -11.10 1.12
N VAL A 144 0.92 -12.35 1.38
CA VAL A 144 1.64 -13.24 2.31
C VAL A 144 3.09 -13.45 1.84
N LEU A 145 3.32 -13.71 0.55
CA LEU A 145 4.67 -13.88 0.01
C LEU A 145 5.51 -12.60 0.14
N MET A 146 4.92 -11.42 -0.10
CA MET A 146 5.57 -10.11 0.04
C MET A 146 6.03 -9.86 1.47
N VAL A 147 5.12 -10.00 2.44
CA VAL A 147 5.41 -9.74 3.87
C VAL A 147 6.52 -10.64 4.40
N ASN A 148 6.67 -11.84 3.85
CA ASN A 148 7.68 -12.81 4.30
C ASN A 148 8.99 -12.77 3.50
N SER A 149 8.96 -12.29 2.24
CA SER A 149 10.14 -12.25 1.37
C SER A 149 10.87 -10.91 1.37
N ILE A 150 10.15 -9.81 1.65
CA ILE A 150 10.70 -8.45 1.71
C ILE A 150 11.18 -8.18 3.14
N ASN A 151 12.40 -8.63 3.43
CA ASN A 151 12.97 -8.62 4.78
C ASN A 151 14.21 -7.74 4.95
N SER A 152 14.54 -6.92 3.96
CA SER A 152 15.58 -5.90 4.07
C SER A 152 15.18 -4.65 3.29
N ALA A 153 15.71 -3.49 3.69
CA ALA A 153 15.46 -2.24 2.98
C ALA A 153 15.93 -2.33 1.51
N GLN A 154 16.98 -3.11 1.24
CA GLN A 154 17.46 -3.34 -0.11
C GLN A 154 16.52 -4.21 -0.94
N ARG A 155 15.92 -5.27 -0.37
CA ARG A 155 14.90 -6.08 -1.05
C ARG A 155 13.64 -5.28 -1.31
N LEU A 156 13.20 -4.47 -0.35
CA LEU A 156 12.11 -3.51 -0.54
C LEU A 156 12.42 -2.58 -1.70
N ARG A 157 13.61 -1.98 -1.72
CA ARG A 157 14.05 -1.09 -2.80
C ARG A 157 14.11 -1.79 -4.16
N ARG A 158 14.65 -3.01 -4.24
CA ARG A 158 14.71 -3.81 -5.48
C ARG A 158 13.30 -4.13 -5.99
N PHE A 159 12.40 -4.51 -5.11
CA PHE A 159 11.02 -4.81 -5.44
C PHE A 159 10.26 -3.55 -5.91
N SER A 160 10.42 -2.41 -5.22
CA SER A 160 9.91 -1.12 -5.67
C SER A 160 10.47 -0.72 -7.04
N TRP A 161 11.75 -0.98 -7.31
CA TRP A 161 12.35 -0.74 -8.63
C TRP A 161 11.73 -1.60 -9.72
N LEU A 162 11.44 -2.88 -9.46
CA LEU A 162 10.72 -3.73 -10.40
C LEU A 162 9.35 -3.13 -10.73
N ILE A 163 8.59 -2.68 -9.73
CA ILE A 163 7.28 -2.03 -9.95
C ILE A 163 7.43 -0.76 -10.78
N VAL A 164 8.44 0.07 -10.51
CA VAL A 164 8.72 1.29 -11.27
C VAL A 164 9.08 0.95 -12.73
N LEU A 165 9.97 0.00 -12.97
CA LEU A 165 10.37 -0.41 -14.33
C LEU A 165 9.19 -0.99 -15.11
N ALA A 166 8.41 -1.85 -14.46
CA ALA A 166 7.21 -2.43 -15.03
C ALA A 166 6.15 -1.37 -15.37
N SER A 167 5.90 -0.42 -14.45
CA SER A 167 5.00 0.71 -14.69
C SER A 167 5.51 1.62 -15.81
N SER A 168 6.84 1.80 -15.91
CA SER A 168 7.48 2.58 -16.97
C SER A 168 7.36 1.93 -18.33
N TYR A 169 7.43 0.60 -18.40
CA TYR A 169 7.18 -0.16 -19.62
C TYR A 169 5.73 0.03 -20.10
N LEU A 170 4.75 -0.11 -19.19
CA LEU A 170 3.34 0.15 -19.50
C LEU A 170 3.12 1.60 -19.96
N ALA A 171 3.77 2.55 -19.28
CA ALA A 171 3.71 3.95 -19.62
C ALA A 171 4.34 4.26 -21.00
N ALA A 172 5.51 3.68 -21.30
CA ALA A 172 6.17 3.84 -22.59
C ALA A 172 5.29 3.31 -23.73
N ARG A 173 4.63 2.17 -23.53
CA ARG A 173 3.66 1.59 -24.47
C ARG A 173 2.48 2.54 -24.67
N ALA A 174 1.85 3.03 -23.61
CA ALA A 174 0.73 3.96 -23.71
C ALA A 174 1.10 5.29 -24.40
N VAL A 175 2.28 5.84 -24.09
CA VAL A 175 2.81 7.04 -24.75
C VAL A 175 3.04 6.79 -26.24
N THR A 176 3.65 5.65 -26.59
CA THR A 176 3.90 5.27 -27.98
C THR A 176 2.59 5.13 -28.77
N ASP A 177 1.60 4.49 -28.16
CA ASP A 177 0.29 4.28 -28.77
C ASP A 177 -0.45 5.61 -29.00
N TYR A 178 -0.38 6.53 -28.04
CA TYR A 178 -0.91 7.88 -28.19
C TYR A 178 -0.23 8.64 -29.34
N ILE A 179 1.11 8.59 -29.42
CA ILE A 179 1.87 9.26 -30.49
C ILE A 179 1.53 8.68 -31.87
N ARG A 180 1.31 7.35 -31.95
CA ARG A 180 0.96 6.66 -33.20
C ARG A 180 -0.53 6.77 -33.56
N GLY A 181 -1.36 7.30 -32.67
CA GLY A 181 -2.81 7.36 -32.88
C GLY A 181 -3.51 6.00 -32.81
N VAL A 182 -2.91 5.00 -32.19
CA VAL A 182 -3.48 3.63 -32.06
C VAL A 182 -3.99 3.39 -30.65
N ASN A 183 -4.95 2.47 -30.49
CA ASN A 183 -5.58 2.16 -29.19
C ASN A 183 -6.15 3.40 -28.49
N LEU A 184 -6.62 4.36 -29.29
CA LEU A 184 -7.33 5.54 -28.82
C LEU A 184 -8.83 5.22 -28.74
N ILE A 185 -9.43 5.60 -27.62
CA ILE A 185 -10.88 5.58 -27.41
C ILE A 185 -11.41 7.01 -27.36
N GLU A 186 -12.73 7.13 -27.18
CA GLU A 186 -13.52 8.37 -26.99
C GLU A 186 -12.68 9.61 -26.64
N ASN A 187 -12.74 10.63 -27.50
CA ASN A 187 -12.02 11.90 -27.35
C ASN A 187 -10.48 11.77 -27.32
N GLY A 188 -9.94 10.79 -28.03
CA GLY A 188 -8.50 10.61 -28.25
C GLY A 188 -7.75 10.23 -26.98
N ARG A 189 -8.34 9.38 -26.15
CA ARG A 189 -7.74 8.88 -24.91
C ARG A 189 -7.02 7.57 -25.17
N VAL A 190 -5.83 7.38 -24.61
CA VAL A 190 -5.19 6.05 -24.70
C VAL A 190 -5.86 5.07 -23.75
N ALA A 191 -6.38 3.94 -24.26
CA ALA A 191 -7.00 2.91 -23.43
C ALA A 191 -5.98 2.07 -22.63
N GLY A 192 -4.77 1.94 -23.18
CA GLY A 192 -3.71 1.07 -22.66
C GLY A 192 -3.62 -0.18 -23.52
N SER A 193 -2.41 -0.47 -24.00
CA SER A 193 -2.18 -1.49 -25.04
C SER A 193 -1.83 -2.86 -24.52
N VAL A 194 -1.89 -3.02 -23.20
CA VAL A 194 -1.66 -4.25 -22.49
C VAL A 194 -3.00 -4.67 -21.91
N HIS A 195 -3.44 -5.88 -22.25
CA HIS A 195 -4.77 -6.38 -21.91
C HIS A 195 -4.92 -6.60 -20.38
N GLY A 196 -6.12 -6.95 -19.94
CA GLY A 196 -6.44 -7.14 -18.53
C GLY A 196 -6.64 -5.80 -17.80
N MET A 197 -6.09 -5.67 -16.59
CA MET A 197 -6.35 -4.51 -15.72
C MET A 197 -5.80 -3.16 -16.22
N PHE A 198 -4.99 -3.16 -17.28
CA PHE A 198 -4.37 -1.95 -17.85
C PHE A 198 -5.04 -1.49 -19.15
N GLY A 199 -6.03 -2.22 -19.66
CA GLY A 199 -6.74 -1.87 -20.89
C GLY A 199 -7.81 -0.79 -20.71
N ASN A 200 -8.13 -0.43 -19.47
CA ASN A 200 -9.00 0.69 -19.15
C ASN A 200 -8.14 1.93 -18.84
N PRO A 201 -8.38 3.07 -19.51
CA PRO A 201 -7.61 4.30 -19.27
C PRO A 201 -7.66 4.78 -17.82
N ASN A 202 -8.78 4.57 -17.12
CA ASN A 202 -8.91 5.01 -15.73
C ASN A 202 -8.06 4.15 -14.80
N ASP A 203 -8.05 2.83 -15.02
CA ASP A 203 -7.27 1.88 -14.22
C ASP A 203 -5.76 2.04 -14.50
N LEU A 204 -5.40 2.28 -15.76
CA LEU A 204 -4.04 2.63 -16.16
C LEU A 204 -3.57 3.91 -15.45
N ALA A 205 -4.37 4.99 -15.50
CA ALA A 205 -4.05 6.24 -14.81
C ALA A 205 -3.90 6.05 -13.29
N LEU A 206 -4.82 5.30 -12.67
CA LEU A 206 -4.77 4.99 -11.24
C LEU A 206 -3.47 4.25 -10.87
N ASN A 207 -3.04 3.27 -11.66
CA ASN A 207 -1.78 2.56 -11.44
C ASN A 207 -0.57 3.48 -11.56
N MET A 208 -0.55 4.36 -12.58
CA MET A 208 0.51 5.35 -12.72
C MET A 208 0.57 6.27 -11.50
N VAL A 209 -0.58 6.82 -11.07
CA VAL A 209 -0.66 7.68 -9.88
C VAL A 209 -0.19 6.95 -8.62
N ALA A 210 -0.57 5.68 -8.44
CA ALA A 210 -0.21 4.89 -7.28
C ALA A 210 1.30 4.64 -7.17
N PHE A 211 2.01 4.38 -8.27
CA PHE A 211 3.43 4.03 -8.23
C PHE A 211 4.39 5.18 -8.55
N LEU A 212 3.90 6.30 -9.12
CA LEU A 212 4.70 7.47 -9.46
C LEU A 212 5.50 8.06 -8.28
N PRO A 213 5.01 8.10 -7.02
CA PRO A 213 5.82 8.55 -5.88
C PRO A 213 7.14 7.81 -5.72
N LEU A 214 7.16 6.50 -5.99
CA LEU A 214 8.38 5.69 -5.88
C LEU A 214 9.40 6.09 -6.95
N ALA A 215 8.94 6.27 -8.20
CA ALA A 215 9.78 6.74 -9.30
C ALA A 215 10.32 8.15 -9.03
N ALA A 216 9.46 9.09 -8.60
CA ALA A 216 9.85 10.46 -8.28
C ALA A 216 10.90 10.54 -7.16
N LEU A 217 10.80 9.69 -6.14
CA LEU A 217 11.78 9.63 -5.06
C LEU A 217 13.12 9.02 -5.50
N PHE A 218 13.09 8.03 -6.40
CA PHE A 218 14.32 7.45 -6.98
C PHE A 218 15.01 8.39 -7.97
N ALA A 219 14.27 9.32 -8.58
CA ALA A 219 14.79 10.36 -9.47
C ALA A 219 15.58 11.46 -8.74
N LEU A 220 15.60 11.44 -7.40
CA LEU A 220 16.38 12.38 -6.60
C LEU A 220 17.72 11.75 -6.15
N PRO A 221 18.86 12.42 -6.36
CA PRO A 221 20.16 11.94 -5.90
C PRO A 221 20.13 11.72 -4.38
N PRO A 222 20.84 10.75 -3.79
CA PRO A 222 20.74 10.43 -2.35
C PRO A 222 20.91 11.65 -1.43
N PRO A 223 20.21 11.71 -0.28
CA PRO A 223 20.31 12.86 0.61
C PRO A 223 21.72 12.91 1.20
N ARG A 224 22.41 14.05 1.03
CA ARG A 224 23.73 14.26 1.64
C ARG A 224 23.59 14.44 3.16
N PRO A 225 24.49 13.89 3.98
CA PRO A 225 24.55 14.21 5.39
C PRO A 225 24.69 15.73 5.57
N ARG A 226 23.82 16.35 6.36
CA ARG A 226 23.78 17.81 6.60
C ARG A 226 25.04 18.40 7.26
N ARG A 227 26.01 17.57 7.68
CA ARG A 227 27.14 17.97 8.53
C ARG A 227 28.52 17.59 8.01
N GLU A 228 28.66 16.95 6.84
CA GLU A 228 29.99 16.83 6.24
C GLU A 228 30.34 18.17 5.59
N PRO A 229 31.37 18.89 6.08
CA PRO A 229 31.86 20.07 5.40
C PRO A 229 32.20 19.67 3.97
N ARG A 230 31.80 20.49 3.02
CA ARG A 230 32.18 20.32 1.62
C ARG A 230 33.70 20.42 1.57
N ALA A 231 34.41 19.30 1.52
CA ALA A 231 35.83 19.31 1.20
C ALA A 231 35.93 20.00 -0.16
N ALA A 232 36.52 21.21 -0.17
CA ALA A 232 36.67 22.02 -1.35
C ALA A 232 37.41 21.17 -2.40
N GLY A 233 36.75 20.87 -3.52
CA GLY A 233 37.29 20.01 -4.58
C GLY A 233 36.67 18.61 -4.71
N THR A 234 35.74 18.20 -3.85
CA THR A 234 34.99 16.95 -4.08
C THR A 234 34.11 17.07 -5.34
N PRO A 235 34.31 16.23 -6.37
CA PRO A 235 33.52 16.29 -7.60
C PRO A 235 32.03 16.18 -7.27
N ARG A 236 31.18 16.95 -7.96
CA ARG A 236 29.72 16.72 -7.95
C ARG A 236 29.52 15.24 -8.25
N GLU A 237 29.05 14.45 -7.28
CA GLU A 237 28.59 13.08 -7.53
C GLU A 237 27.65 13.13 -8.73
N ARG A 238 28.13 12.60 -9.86
CA ARG A 238 27.35 12.54 -11.09
C ARG A 238 26.08 11.76 -10.77
N ALA A 239 24.93 12.28 -11.21
CA ALA A 239 23.68 11.55 -11.10
C ALA A 239 23.90 10.14 -11.68
N SER A 240 23.66 9.12 -10.86
CA SER A 240 23.78 7.73 -11.27
C SER A 240 22.86 7.48 -12.47
N VAL A 241 23.22 6.56 -13.36
CA VAL A 241 22.35 6.15 -14.48
C VAL A 241 20.95 5.77 -13.99
N TRP A 242 20.85 5.18 -12.79
CA TRP A 242 19.60 4.85 -12.12
C TRP A 242 18.74 6.07 -11.79
N THR A 243 19.35 7.21 -11.45
CA THR A 243 18.60 8.45 -11.16
C THR A 243 17.95 8.98 -12.43
N TRP A 244 18.66 8.95 -13.56
CA TRP A 244 18.09 9.35 -14.86
C TRP A 244 17.03 8.37 -15.36
N LEU A 245 17.22 7.07 -15.15
CA LEU A 245 16.20 6.06 -15.45
C LEU A 245 14.93 6.29 -14.63
N ALA A 246 15.04 6.60 -13.33
CA ALA A 246 13.88 6.96 -12.51
C ALA A 246 13.20 8.26 -12.95
N ALA A 247 13.97 9.26 -13.39
CA ALA A 247 13.41 10.50 -13.90
C ALA A 247 12.64 10.28 -15.21
N GLY A 248 13.20 9.50 -16.14
CA GLY A 248 12.51 9.09 -17.37
C GLY A 248 11.27 8.26 -17.10
N ALA A 249 11.34 7.31 -16.15
CA ALA A 249 10.20 6.54 -15.64
C ALA A 249 9.08 7.46 -15.13
N ALA A 250 9.40 8.38 -14.22
CA ALA A 250 8.43 9.32 -13.66
C ALA A 250 7.79 10.18 -14.76
N LEU A 251 8.59 10.66 -15.73
CA LEU A 251 8.09 11.44 -16.86
C LEU A 251 7.10 10.64 -17.71
N LEU A 252 7.44 9.39 -18.10
CA LEU A 252 6.55 8.53 -18.87
C LEU A 252 5.23 8.26 -18.14
N MET A 253 5.29 8.02 -16.82
CA MET A 253 4.10 7.80 -16.00
C MET A 253 3.22 9.05 -15.94
N VAL A 254 3.80 10.25 -15.80
CA VAL A 254 3.06 11.53 -15.86
C VAL A 254 2.40 11.72 -17.23
N LEU A 255 3.14 11.54 -18.32
CA LEU A 255 2.62 11.65 -19.68
C LEU A 255 1.46 10.66 -19.92
N THR A 256 1.58 9.45 -19.40
CA THR A 256 0.51 8.44 -19.51
C THR A 256 -0.76 8.93 -18.81
N VAL A 257 -0.67 9.48 -17.59
CA VAL A 257 -1.85 10.05 -16.91
C VAL A 257 -2.47 11.18 -17.73
N VAL A 258 -1.67 12.05 -18.34
CA VAL A 258 -2.17 13.11 -19.25
C VAL A 258 -2.90 12.49 -20.45
N PHE A 259 -2.29 11.52 -21.14
CA PHE A 259 -2.83 10.94 -22.37
C PHE A 259 -4.04 10.02 -22.15
N THR A 260 -4.21 9.46 -20.95
CA THR A 260 -5.47 8.77 -20.58
C THR A 260 -6.65 9.74 -20.45
N LYS A 261 -6.35 11.05 -20.29
CA LYS A 261 -7.24 12.16 -19.97
C LYS A 261 -8.20 11.85 -18.82
N SER A 262 -7.79 11.00 -17.87
CA SER A 262 -8.64 10.53 -16.78
C SER A 262 -8.87 11.62 -15.74
N ARG A 263 -10.14 12.00 -15.51
CA ARG A 263 -10.53 12.98 -14.47
C ARG A 263 -10.07 12.53 -13.08
N SER A 264 -10.30 11.26 -12.75
CA SER A 264 -9.86 10.69 -11.47
C SER A 264 -8.34 10.57 -11.39
N GLY A 265 -7.67 10.26 -12.52
CA GLY A 265 -6.21 10.27 -12.61
C GLY A 265 -5.61 11.65 -12.33
N ALA A 266 -6.20 12.72 -12.85
CA ALA A 266 -5.76 14.09 -12.59
C ALA A 266 -5.96 14.50 -11.12
N LEU A 267 -7.14 14.24 -10.55
CA LEU A 267 -7.43 14.51 -9.13
C LEU A 267 -6.52 13.69 -8.20
N GLY A 268 -6.32 12.41 -8.52
CA GLY A 268 -5.42 11.54 -7.78
C GLY A 268 -3.95 11.97 -7.88
N MET A 269 -3.50 12.42 -9.07
CA MET A 269 -2.17 12.98 -9.24
C MET A 269 -1.97 14.26 -8.42
N ALA A 270 -2.96 15.14 -8.37
CA ALA A 270 -2.90 16.34 -7.54
C ALA A 270 -2.81 16.01 -6.03
N ALA A 271 -3.68 15.12 -5.54
CA ALA A 271 -3.65 14.66 -4.15
C ALA A 271 -2.35 13.94 -3.80
N MET A 272 -1.86 13.06 -4.68
CA MET A 272 -0.59 12.38 -4.55
C MET A 272 0.58 13.37 -4.51
N GLY A 273 0.64 14.32 -5.45
CA GLY A 273 1.70 15.32 -5.54
C GLY A 273 1.75 16.23 -4.31
N ALA A 274 0.60 16.73 -3.87
CA ALA A 274 0.49 17.52 -2.65
C ALA A 274 0.96 16.73 -1.42
N THR A 275 0.54 15.47 -1.32
CA THR A 275 0.95 14.57 -0.23
C THR A 275 2.45 14.27 -0.27
N LEU A 276 3.02 14.04 -1.46
CA LEU A 276 4.44 13.80 -1.67
C LEU A 276 5.28 15.01 -1.28
N VAL A 277 4.86 16.22 -1.66
CA VAL A 277 5.52 17.46 -1.25
C VAL A 277 5.41 17.65 0.27
N TYR A 278 4.21 17.51 0.84
CA TYR A 278 3.99 17.69 2.27
C TYR A 278 4.80 16.72 3.15
N PHE A 279 4.77 15.42 2.85
CA PHE A 279 5.50 14.44 3.67
C PHE A 279 6.97 14.31 3.27
N GLY A 280 7.29 14.53 1.99
CA GLY A 280 8.62 14.37 1.41
C GLY A 280 9.53 15.57 1.60
N HIS A 281 9.05 16.83 1.65
CA HIS A 281 9.93 18.00 1.76
C HIS A 281 10.81 17.99 3.02
N ARG A 282 10.33 17.39 4.11
CA ARG A 282 11.10 17.22 5.36
C ARG A 282 12.33 16.32 5.17
N VAL A 283 12.27 15.41 4.22
CA VAL A 283 13.35 14.47 3.87
C VAL A 283 14.17 14.99 2.69
N ARG A 284 13.49 15.61 1.73
CA ARG A 284 14.00 16.07 0.44
C ARG A 284 13.47 17.49 0.18
N PRO A 285 14.11 18.55 0.73
CA PRO A 285 13.59 19.91 0.60
C PRO A 285 13.51 20.38 -0.87
N SER A 286 14.30 19.81 -1.76
CA SER A 286 14.24 20.08 -3.20
C SER A 286 12.95 19.58 -3.88
N LEU A 287 12.16 18.71 -3.26
CA LEU A 287 10.91 18.20 -3.85
C LEU A 287 9.92 19.32 -4.16
N ALA A 288 9.71 20.26 -3.23
CA ALA A 288 8.75 21.34 -3.40
C ALA A 288 9.09 22.26 -4.59
N PRO A 289 10.31 22.83 -4.69
CA PRO A 289 10.66 23.67 -5.83
C PRO A 289 10.73 22.89 -7.15
N ILE A 290 11.19 21.62 -7.14
CA ILE A 290 11.18 20.79 -8.35
C ILE A 290 9.75 20.53 -8.82
N ALA A 291 8.84 20.15 -7.92
CA ALA A 291 7.44 19.93 -8.25
C ALA A 291 6.78 21.20 -8.79
N LEU A 292 7.06 22.36 -8.20
CA LEU A 292 6.57 23.65 -8.68
C LEU A 292 7.07 23.94 -10.09
N VAL A 293 8.39 23.85 -10.33
CA VAL A 293 8.98 24.11 -11.65
C VAL A 293 8.43 23.15 -12.70
N VAL A 294 8.37 21.84 -12.39
CA VAL A 294 7.81 20.83 -13.30
C VAL A 294 6.36 21.15 -13.63
N THR A 295 5.54 21.53 -12.63
CA THR A 295 4.13 21.88 -12.84
C THR A 295 4.00 23.11 -13.73
N VAL A 296 4.73 24.18 -13.42
CA VAL A 296 4.69 25.45 -14.18
C VAL A 296 5.11 25.24 -15.63
N LEU A 297 6.12 24.41 -15.89
CA LEU A 297 6.58 24.11 -17.25
C LEU A 297 5.67 23.13 -17.99
N ALA A 298 5.07 22.16 -17.30
CA ALA A 298 4.27 21.12 -17.94
C ALA A 298 2.84 21.57 -18.27
N VAL A 299 2.20 22.37 -17.41
CA VAL A 299 0.80 22.81 -17.55
C VAL A 299 0.51 23.47 -18.91
N PRO A 300 1.33 24.40 -19.44
CA PRO A 300 1.12 24.99 -20.76
C PRO A 300 1.31 24.01 -21.92
N MET A 301 2.05 22.92 -21.72
CA MET A 301 2.33 21.90 -22.75
C MET A 301 1.22 20.84 -22.85
N LEU A 302 0.22 20.88 -21.96
CA LEU A 302 -0.87 19.91 -21.97
C LEU A 302 -1.79 20.14 -23.18
N PRO A 303 -2.22 19.07 -23.89
CA PRO A 303 -3.13 19.20 -25.02
C PRO A 303 -4.43 19.91 -24.65
N SER A 304 -4.99 20.75 -25.53
CA SER A 304 -6.28 21.42 -25.29
C SER A 304 -7.40 20.43 -24.94
N SER A 305 -7.43 19.28 -25.62
CA SER A 305 -8.37 18.18 -25.33
C SER A 305 -8.27 17.60 -23.92
N PHE A 306 -7.12 17.70 -23.24
CA PHE A 306 -7.01 17.36 -21.82
C PHE A 306 -7.81 18.36 -20.97
N TRP A 307 -7.64 19.67 -21.23
CA TRP A 307 -8.34 20.72 -20.51
C TRP A 307 -9.85 20.68 -20.75
N THR A 308 -10.31 20.47 -21.99
CA THR A 308 -11.73 20.25 -22.31
C THR A 308 -12.34 19.11 -21.50
N ARG A 309 -11.56 18.07 -21.22
CA ARG A 309 -12.03 16.98 -20.36
C ARG A 309 -12.07 17.36 -18.89
N MET A 310 -11.11 18.15 -18.42
CA MET A 310 -11.04 18.56 -17.02
C MET A 310 -12.09 19.61 -16.68
N THR A 311 -12.52 20.46 -17.62
CA THR A 311 -13.63 21.41 -17.40
C THR A 311 -14.93 20.67 -17.03
N SER A 312 -15.18 19.50 -17.62
CA SER A 312 -16.33 18.64 -17.27
C SER A 312 -16.36 18.16 -15.80
N ILE A 313 -15.29 18.34 -15.03
CA ILE A 313 -15.26 18.10 -13.58
C ILE A 313 -16.09 19.17 -12.85
N VAL A 314 -16.03 20.42 -13.30
CA VAL A 314 -16.71 21.55 -12.66
C VAL A 314 -18.00 21.90 -13.39
N GLU A 315 -17.99 21.85 -14.72
CA GLU A 315 -19.11 22.26 -15.57
C GLU A 315 -19.81 21.03 -16.17
N PRO A 316 -21.04 20.69 -15.71
CA PRO A 316 -21.76 19.52 -16.22
C PRO A 316 -22.07 19.61 -17.72
N ALA A 317 -22.31 20.82 -18.24
CA ALA A 317 -22.60 21.06 -19.66
C ALA A 317 -21.41 20.73 -20.59
N ALA A 318 -20.19 20.64 -20.05
CA ALA A 318 -18.99 20.28 -20.79
C ALA A 318 -18.76 18.75 -20.89
N ASP A 319 -19.65 17.90 -20.36
CA ASP A 319 -19.58 16.44 -20.53
C ASP A 319 -20.36 15.98 -21.76
N ASP A 320 -19.72 16.08 -22.91
CA ASP A 320 -20.20 15.65 -24.22
C ASP A 320 -20.55 14.14 -24.30
N THR A 321 -19.94 13.32 -23.46
CA THR A 321 -20.16 11.86 -23.43
C THR A 321 -21.32 11.42 -22.52
N GLY A 322 -21.91 12.32 -21.73
CA GLY A 322 -22.89 11.96 -20.69
C GLY A 322 -22.31 11.09 -19.56
N SER A 323 -20.99 10.89 -19.54
CA SER A 323 -20.34 9.91 -18.66
C SER A 323 -20.47 10.26 -17.17
N ARG A 324 -20.59 11.55 -16.83
CA ARG A 324 -20.88 12.03 -15.47
C ARG A 324 -22.27 11.66 -15.00
N GLN A 325 -23.30 11.85 -15.85
CA GLN A 325 -24.68 11.51 -15.49
C GLN A 325 -24.80 10.00 -15.29
N ALA A 326 -24.28 9.21 -16.23
CA ALA A 326 -24.26 7.76 -16.12
C ALA A 326 -23.59 7.27 -14.83
N ARG A 327 -22.45 7.86 -14.45
CA ARG A 327 -21.79 7.51 -13.17
C ARG A 327 -22.63 7.86 -11.96
N ARG A 328 -23.31 9.01 -11.98
CA ARG A 328 -24.19 9.42 -10.89
C ARG A 328 -25.36 8.43 -10.74
N THR A 329 -25.99 8.05 -11.85
CA THR A 329 -27.04 7.03 -11.88
C THR A 329 -26.53 5.71 -11.31
N VAL A 330 -25.38 5.20 -11.80
CA VAL A 330 -24.82 3.94 -11.31
C VAL A 330 -24.44 3.98 -9.82
N MET A 331 -23.92 5.11 -9.32
CA MET A 331 -23.65 5.27 -7.88
C MET A 331 -24.94 5.22 -7.05
N TRP A 332 -26.05 5.75 -7.58
CA TRP A 332 -27.35 5.65 -6.95
C TRP A 332 -27.86 4.20 -6.97
N GLU A 333 -27.82 3.53 -8.11
CA GLU A 333 -28.18 2.10 -8.25
C GLU A 333 -27.36 1.21 -7.29
N ALA A 334 -26.05 1.48 -7.12
CA ALA A 334 -25.21 0.77 -6.17
C ALA A 334 -25.60 1.03 -4.71
N THR A 335 -26.09 2.23 -4.41
CA THR A 335 -26.59 2.58 -3.08
C THR A 335 -27.90 1.85 -2.80
N GLU A 336 -28.83 1.82 -3.75
CA GLU A 336 -30.08 1.07 -3.62
C GLU A 336 -29.81 -0.42 -3.39
N VAL A 337 -28.93 -1.04 -4.17
CA VAL A 337 -28.52 -2.44 -3.98
C VAL A 337 -27.97 -2.68 -2.58
N PHE A 338 -27.13 -1.77 -2.07
CA PHE A 338 -26.61 -1.87 -0.71
C PHE A 338 -27.72 -1.75 0.34
N LEU A 339 -28.67 -0.82 0.17
CA LEU A 339 -29.78 -0.63 1.10
C LEU A 339 -30.77 -1.81 1.10
N GLU A 340 -30.96 -2.47 -0.05
CA GLU A 340 -31.76 -3.68 -0.17
C GLU A 340 -31.09 -4.91 0.46
N ARG A 341 -29.75 -5.03 0.33
CA ARG A 341 -28.98 -6.18 0.80
C ARG A 341 -27.79 -5.76 1.68
N PRO A 342 -28.02 -5.10 2.83
CA PRO A 342 -26.95 -4.47 3.60
C PRO A 342 -25.99 -5.46 4.23
N PHE A 343 -26.39 -6.71 4.49
CA PHE A 343 -25.53 -7.70 5.16
C PHE A 343 -24.84 -8.67 4.21
N THR A 344 -25.49 -9.03 3.11
CA THR A 344 -24.99 -10.07 2.20
C THR A 344 -24.48 -9.50 0.89
N GLY A 345 -24.98 -8.33 0.46
CA GLY A 345 -24.81 -7.83 -0.89
C GLY A 345 -25.40 -8.77 -1.96
N ILE A 346 -24.98 -8.56 -3.21
CA ILE A 346 -25.37 -9.35 -4.39
C ILE A 346 -24.27 -10.32 -4.87
N GLY A 347 -23.17 -10.41 -4.14
CA GLY A 347 -22.04 -11.30 -4.43
C GLY A 347 -20.81 -10.57 -4.99
N PRO A 348 -19.59 -11.03 -4.64
CA PRO A 348 -18.33 -10.46 -5.13
C PRO A 348 -18.27 -10.38 -6.66
N GLY A 349 -17.94 -9.19 -7.17
CA GLY A 349 -17.77 -8.87 -8.59
C GLY A 349 -19.04 -8.97 -9.45
N GLN A 350 -20.23 -9.07 -8.83
CA GLN A 350 -21.47 -9.26 -9.58
C GLN A 350 -22.24 -7.96 -9.84
N PHE A 351 -21.78 -6.81 -9.37
CA PHE A 351 -22.50 -5.55 -9.59
C PHE A 351 -22.69 -5.24 -11.07
N LYS A 352 -21.67 -5.46 -11.90
CA LYS A 352 -21.78 -5.28 -13.35
C LYS A 352 -22.82 -6.20 -14.01
N ASN A 353 -22.97 -7.43 -13.48
CA ASN A 353 -23.84 -8.46 -14.06
C ASN A 353 -25.27 -8.42 -13.52
N TYR A 354 -25.49 -7.75 -12.39
CA TYR A 354 -26.79 -7.66 -11.72
C TYR A 354 -27.70 -6.66 -12.42
N ASN A 355 -28.81 -7.10 -13.00
CA ASN A 355 -29.70 -6.23 -13.79
C ASN A 355 -31.15 -6.26 -13.28
N PRO A 356 -31.44 -5.63 -12.12
CA PRO A 356 -32.80 -5.57 -11.58
C PRO A 356 -33.72 -4.74 -12.49
N PRO A 357 -35.05 -4.96 -12.43
CA PRO A 357 -36.01 -4.11 -13.12
C PRO A 357 -35.83 -2.64 -12.74
N GLY A 358 -35.85 -1.74 -13.72
CA GLY A 358 -35.65 -0.30 -13.49
C GLY A 358 -34.19 0.17 -13.57
N ARG A 359 -33.20 -0.73 -13.66
CA ARG A 359 -31.79 -0.34 -13.86
C ARG A 359 -31.60 0.35 -15.23
N GLU A 360 -31.10 1.58 -15.19
CA GLU A 360 -30.86 2.41 -16.38
C GLU A 360 -29.52 2.05 -17.01
N GLU A 361 -28.46 1.98 -16.20
CA GLU A 361 -27.08 1.85 -16.67
C GLU A 361 -26.57 0.42 -16.59
N ARG A 362 -27.12 -0.43 -17.47
CA ARG A 362 -26.83 -1.86 -17.54
C ARG A 362 -25.37 -2.14 -17.90
N TRP A 363 -24.83 -3.26 -17.40
CA TRP A 363 -23.47 -3.74 -17.68
C TRP A 363 -22.36 -2.76 -17.28
N ARG A 364 -22.67 -1.81 -16.41
CA ARG A 364 -21.69 -0.86 -15.85
C ARG A 364 -21.22 -1.28 -14.47
N GLU A 365 -19.94 -1.02 -14.27
CA GLU A 365 -19.28 -1.11 -12.97
C GLU A 365 -19.73 0.02 -12.05
N ALA A 366 -19.73 -0.19 -10.73
CA ALA A 366 -20.15 0.81 -9.74
C ALA A 366 -19.41 2.17 -9.85
N HIS A 367 -18.22 2.17 -10.44
CA HIS A 367 -17.34 3.33 -10.60
C HIS A 367 -17.04 4.06 -9.28
N ASN A 368 -17.10 3.33 -8.16
CA ASN A 368 -16.72 3.78 -6.83
C ASN A 368 -16.40 2.55 -5.98
N VAL A 369 -15.17 2.42 -5.49
CA VAL A 369 -14.73 1.23 -4.78
C VAL A 369 -15.56 0.95 -3.52
N TRP A 370 -16.03 1.98 -2.83
CA TRP A 370 -16.81 1.84 -1.59
C TRP A 370 -18.19 1.28 -1.87
N LEU A 371 -18.87 1.85 -2.87
CA LEU A 371 -20.18 1.38 -3.30
C LEU A 371 -20.09 0.01 -3.96
N GLN A 372 -18.99 -0.28 -4.68
CA GLN A 372 -18.71 -1.62 -5.19
C GLN A 372 -18.68 -2.63 -4.05
N VAL A 373 -17.82 -2.43 -3.04
CA VAL A 373 -17.71 -3.36 -1.92
C VAL A 373 -19.02 -3.43 -1.13
N ALA A 374 -19.66 -2.29 -0.85
CA ALA A 374 -20.91 -2.25 -0.10
C ALA A 374 -22.04 -3.01 -0.81
N SER A 375 -22.28 -2.74 -2.09
CA SER A 375 -23.34 -3.41 -2.86
C SER A 375 -23.05 -4.90 -3.07
N GLU A 376 -21.79 -5.30 -3.27
CA GLU A 376 -21.43 -6.69 -3.57
C GLU A 376 -21.32 -7.57 -2.32
N THR A 377 -20.89 -7.02 -1.19
CA THR A 377 -20.48 -7.82 -0.01
C THR A 377 -21.12 -7.36 1.31
N GLY A 378 -21.92 -6.29 1.27
CA GLY A 378 -22.57 -5.71 2.43
C GLY A 378 -21.60 -5.07 3.43
N VAL A 379 -22.14 -4.78 4.61
CA VAL A 379 -21.43 -4.22 5.77
C VAL A 379 -20.21 -5.06 6.18
N PRO A 380 -20.25 -6.41 6.21
CA PRO A 380 -19.08 -7.21 6.60
C PRO A 380 -17.86 -6.96 5.69
N GLY A 381 -18.06 -6.97 4.37
CA GLY A 381 -16.99 -6.69 3.43
C GLY A 381 -16.56 -5.22 3.44
N LEU A 382 -17.51 -4.29 3.58
CA LEU A 382 -17.21 -2.85 3.67
C LEU A 382 -16.34 -2.52 4.89
N LEU A 383 -16.66 -3.04 6.07
CA LEU A 383 -15.91 -2.79 7.30
C LEU A 383 -14.49 -3.37 7.23
N THR A 384 -14.35 -4.59 6.72
CA THR A 384 -13.05 -5.25 6.60
C THR A 384 -12.19 -4.61 5.52
N PHE A 385 -12.76 -4.18 4.39
CA PHE A 385 -12.05 -3.42 3.36
C PHE A 385 -11.62 -2.02 3.85
N ALA A 386 -12.50 -1.30 4.55
CA ALA A 386 -12.18 -0.03 5.18
C ALA A 386 -11.04 -0.17 6.20
N PHE A 387 -11.08 -1.23 7.02
CA PHE A 387 -10.01 -1.56 7.95
C PHE A 387 -8.66 -1.75 7.23
N LEU A 388 -8.61 -2.45 6.10
CA LEU A 388 -7.37 -2.65 5.34
C LEU A 388 -6.77 -1.33 4.86
N ILE A 389 -7.60 -0.42 4.35
CA ILE A 389 -7.15 0.90 3.89
C ILE A 389 -6.62 1.72 5.07
N VAL A 390 -7.36 1.76 6.17
CA VAL A 390 -6.94 2.47 7.39
C VAL A 390 -5.65 1.88 7.96
N ALA A 391 -5.51 0.56 7.98
CA ALA A 391 -4.32 -0.12 8.45
C ALA A 391 -3.09 0.21 7.57
N ALA A 392 -3.24 0.25 6.24
CA ALA A 392 -2.17 0.67 5.33
C ALA A 392 -1.66 2.08 5.64
N PHE A 393 -2.57 3.07 5.78
CA PHE A 393 -2.20 4.44 6.17
C PHE A 393 -1.56 4.49 7.55
N ARG A 394 -2.15 3.81 8.55
CA ARG A 394 -1.62 3.74 9.92
C ARG A 394 -0.20 3.21 9.94
N ASP A 395 0.06 2.12 9.22
CA ASP A 395 1.34 1.43 9.20
C ASP A 395 2.46 2.31 8.65
N VAL A 396 2.21 2.96 7.51
CA VAL A 396 3.21 3.82 6.89
C VAL A 396 3.40 5.15 7.64
N LEU A 397 2.32 5.71 8.22
CA LEU A 397 2.41 6.91 9.05
C LEU A 397 3.18 6.62 10.35
N TRP A 398 2.94 5.47 10.97
CA TRP A 398 3.69 5.01 12.13
C TRP A 398 5.17 4.85 11.77
N ALA A 399 5.48 4.17 10.66
CA ALA A 399 6.86 3.93 10.23
C ALA A 399 7.59 5.26 10.00
N ARG A 400 6.96 6.18 9.26
CA ARG A 400 7.50 7.51 9.01
C ARG A 400 7.76 8.28 10.30
N ARG A 401 6.77 8.33 11.22
CA ARG A 401 6.88 9.07 12.49
C ARG A 401 7.99 8.51 13.37
N ARG A 402 8.15 7.19 13.44
CA ARG A 402 9.19 6.55 14.24
C ARG A 402 10.57 6.74 13.64
N LEU A 403 10.71 6.60 12.32
CA LEU A 403 11.97 6.85 11.61
C LEU A 403 12.38 8.33 11.70
N ALA A 404 11.43 9.27 11.67
CA ALA A 404 11.72 10.70 11.84
C ALA A 404 12.26 11.08 13.23
N ARG A 405 11.99 10.25 14.26
CA ARG A 405 12.48 10.46 15.62
C ARG A 405 13.89 9.91 15.84
N LEU A 406 14.44 9.18 14.87
CA LEU A 406 15.82 8.71 14.96
C LEU A 406 16.78 9.91 14.92
N PRO A 407 17.88 9.89 15.71
CA PRO A 407 18.84 10.98 15.74
C PRO A 407 19.39 11.26 14.33
N ALA A 408 19.35 12.52 13.90
CA ALA A 408 19.87 12.93 12.60
C ALA A 408 21.39 12.71 12.48
N SER A 409 22.13 12.75 13.60
CA SER A 409 23.55 12.39 13.67
C SER A 409 23.78 10.89 13.45
N GLY A 410 22.74 10.07 13.59
CA GLY A 410 22.85 8.61 13.54
C GLY A 410 23.63 8.04 14.73
N GLU A 411 23.75 8.79 15.83
CA GLU A 411 24.33 8.31 17.09
C GLU A 411 23.55 7.09 17.62
N GLY A 412 24.28 6.02 17.94
CA GLY A 412 23.71 4.74 18.39
C GLY A 412 23.19 3.82 17.26
N LEU A 413 23.34 4.22 15.99
CA LEU A 413 22.98 3.39 14.82
C LEU A 413 24.22 2.90 14.09
N ALA A 414 24.27 1.61 13.77
CA ALA A 414 25.29 1.09 12.86
C ALA A 414 25.14 1.74 11.48
N PRO A 415 26.24 1.86 10.70
CA PRO A 415 26.18 2.46 9.35
C PRO A 415 25.14 1.80 8.43
N ALA A 416 24.98 0.47 8.52
CA ALA A 416 23.97 -0.26 7.76
C ALA A 416 22.52 0.13 8.16
N ASP A 417 22.21 0.15 9.47
CA ASP A 417 20.88 0.54 9.95
C ASP A 417 20.55 2.01 9.62
N ARG A 418 21.57 2.88 9.60
CA ARG A 418 21.41 4.28 9.18
C ARG A 418 20.99 4.38 7.71
N ARG A 419 21.66 3.63 6.83
CA ARG A 419 21.31 3.58 5.40
C ARG A 419 19.91 3.01 5.19
N ASP A 420 19.58 1.92 5.89
CA ASP A 420 18.27 1.29 5.82
C ASP A 420 17.17 2.21 6.34
N ALA A 421 17.39 2.91 7.47
CA ALA A 421 16.45 3.89 8.00
C ALA A 421 16.15 5.02 7.01
N GLN A 422 17.17 5.51 6.29
CA GLN A 422 16.98 6.52 5.25
C GLN A 422 16.15 5.99 4.06
N ILE A 423 16.46 4.78 3.59
CA ILE A 423 15.70 4.13 2.51
C ILE A 423 14.23 3.97 2.92
N LEU A 424 13.98 3.46 4.13
CA LEU A 424 12.63 3.23 4.65
C LEU A 424 11.88 4.55 4.89
N HIS A 425 12.57 5.60 5.34
CA HIS A 425 11.94 6.89 5.59
C HIS A 425 11.46 7.55 4.29
N LEU A 426 12.25 7.42 3.21
CA LEU A 426 11.87 7.83 1.87
C LEU A 426 10.71 6.98 1.34
N HIS A 427 10.79 5.65 1.43
CA HIS A 427 9.72 4.75 1.01
C HIS A 427 8.41 5.06 1.74
N ALA A 428 8.46 5.32 3.05
CA ALA A 428 7.28 5.66 3.82
C ALA A 428 6.63 6.98 3.33
N ALA A 429 7.42 8.01 3.02
CA ALA A 429 6.88 9.24 2.43
C ALA A 429 6.24 8.98 1.05
N GLY A 430 6.88 8.16 0.21
CA GLY A 430 6.34 7.77 -1.10
C GLY A 430 5.05 6.98 -0.99
N LEU A 431 5.01 5.98 -0.10
CA LEU A 431 3.84 5.13 0.12
C LEU A 431 2.63 5.88 0.68
N ILE A 432 2.84 6.91 1.53
CA ILE A 432 1.74 7.79 1.96
C ILE A 432 1.14 8.51 0.75
N ALA A 433 1.98 9.05 -0.14
CA ALA A 433 1.53 9.70 -1.36
C ALA A 433 0.87 8.71 -2.34
N SER A 434 1.40 7.49 -2.45
CA SER A 434 0.84 6.40 -3.26
C SER A 434 -0.57 6.04 -2.80
N LEU A 435 -0.76 5.84 -1.49
CA LEU A 435 -2.07 5.54 -0.91
C LEU A 435 -3.04 6.70 -1.09
N ALA A 436 -2.60 7.96 -0.88
CA ALA A 436 -3.47 9.12 -1.08
C ALA A 436 -3.94 9.25 -2.55
N GLY A 437 -3.02 9.09 -3.50
CA GLY A 437 -3.34 9.10 -4.92
C GLY A 437 -4.28 7.97 -5.32
N TRP A 438 -3.97 6.74 -4.91
CA TRP A 438 -4.82 5.58 -5.15
C TRP A 438 -6.22 5.77 -4.55
N PHE A 439 -6.30 6.23 -3.30
CA PHE A 439 -7.56 6.44 -2.57
C PHE A 439 -8.47 7.43 -3.30
N VAL A 440 -7.94 8.58 -3.73
CA VAL A 440 -8.70 9.58 -4.50
C VAL A 440 -9.13 9.02 -5.86
N CYS A 441 -8.27 8.30 -6.57
CA CYS A 441 -8.66 7.65 -7.83
C CYS A 441 -9.77 6.60 -7.61
N ALA A 442 -9.72 5.84 -6.51
CA ALA A 442 -10.62 4.73 -6.21
C ALA A 442 -12.06 5.17 -5.89
N PHE A 443 -12.30 6.44 -5.51
CA PHE A 443 -13.67 6.98 -5.43
C PHE A 443 -14.41 7.01 -6.77
N PHE A 444 -13.68 6.87 -7.87
CA PHE A 444 -14.20 6.96 -9.23
C PHE A 444 -13.93 5.69 -10.06
N ALA A 445 -13.55 4.59 -9.40
CA ALA A 445 -13.17 3.34 -10.06
C ALA A 445 -13.64 2.12 -9.27
N SER A 446 -14.02 1.05 -9.98
CA SER A 446 -14.37 -0.24 -9.39
C SER A 446 -13.14 -1.13 -9.34
N VAL A 447 -12.34 -0.96 -8.28
CA VAL A 447 -10.99 -1.55 -8.18
C VAL A 447 -10.80 -2.36 -6.90
N ALA A 448 -11.89 -2.80 -6.25
CA ALA A 448 -11.84 -3.46 -4.94
C ALA A 448 -10.96 -4.72 -4.92
N TYR A 449 -10.95 -5.47 -6.02
CA TYR A 449 -10.19 -6.72 -6.16
C TYR A 449 -8.89 -6.55 -6.96
N ASN A 450 -8.56 -5.33 -7.38
CA ASN A 450 -7.40 -5.08 -8.22
C ASN A 450 -6.10 -5.08 -7.40
N TRP A 451 -5.04 -5.60 -8.02
CA TRP A 451 -3.71 -5.81 -7.42
C TRP A 451 -3.08 -4.57 -6.82
N THR A 452 -3.33 -3.39 -7.38
CA THR A 452 -2.64 -2.13 -7.03
C THR A 452 -2.69 -1.84 -5.54
N PHE A 453 -3.88 -1.91 -4.93
CA PHE A 453 -4.04 -1.66 -3.50
C PHE A 453 -3.28 -2.67 -2.65
N TYR A 454 -3.39 -3.95 -2.99
CA TYR A 454 -2.79 -5.02 -2.21
C TYR A 454 -1.25 -5.05 -2.30
N TYR A 455 -0.69 -4.63 -3.44
CA TYR A 455 0.75 -4.35 -3.55
C TYR A 455 1.17 -3.19 -2.65
N LEU A 456 0.41 -2.08 -2.62
CA LEU A 456 0.67 -0.98 -1.70
C LEU A 456 0.55 -1.41 -0.23
N LEU A 457 -0.46 -2.22 0.11
CA LEU A 457 -0.66 -2.78 1.45
C LEU A 457 0.56 -3.63 1.87
N GLY A 458 1.00 -4.55 1.02
CA GLY A 458 2.17 -5.39 1.30
C GLY A 458 3.46 -4.57 1.47
N LEU A 459 3.66 -3.53 0.65
CA LEU A 459 4.77 -2.58 0.81
C LEU A 459 4.70 -1.80 2.13
N CYS A 460 3.50 -1.38 2.55
CA CYS A 460 3.28 -0.67 3.82
C CYS A 460 3.60 -1.56 5.02
N ILE A 461 3.12 -2.82 5.01
CA ILE A 461 3.42 -3.81 6.07
C ILE A 461 4.93 -4.06 6.13
N ALA A 462 5.58 -4.35 4.99
CA ALA A 462 7.02 -4.60 4.94
C ALA A 462 7.81 -3.39 5.46
N THR A 463 7.45 -2.17 5.05
CA THR A 463 8.08 -0.93 5.52
C THR A 463 7.92 -0.76 7.04
N ARG A 464 6.73 -1.04 7.59
CA ARG A 464 6.47 -0.98 9.03
C ARG A 464 7.33 -1.98 9.80
N GLU A 465 7.35 -3.23 9.37
CA GLU A 465 8.09 -4.30 10.07
C GLU A 465 9.61 -4.06 10.05
N LEU A 466 10.14 -3.60 8.93
CA LEU A 466 11.55 -3.20 8.83
C LEU A 466 11.86 -1.99 9.74
N ALA A 467 10.97 -1.00 9.76
CA ALA A 467 11.11 0.16 10.64
C ALA A 467 11.03 -0.22 12.13
N ARG A 468 10.12 -1.13 12.52
CA ARG A 468 10.05 -1.70 13.89
C ARG A 468 11.37 -2.30 14.31
N THR A 469 11.97 -3.08 13.42
CA THR A 469 13.24 -3.77 13.69
C THR A 469 14.38 -2.79 13.93
N ILE A 470 14.51 -1.75 13.11
CA ILE A 470 15.54 -0.73 13.31
C ILE A 470 15.30 0.05 14.61
N VAL A 471 14.06 0.47 14.86
CA VAL A 471 13.70 1.26 16.04
C VAL A 471 13.93 0.48 17.34
N ALA A 472 13.64 -0.83 17.36
CA ALA A 472 13.86 -1.69 18.52
C ALA A 472 15.35 -1.89 18.86
N ARG A 473 16.25 -1.86 17.86
CA ARG A 473 17.70 -2.03 18.07
C ARG A 473 18.38 -0.81 18.70
N VAL A 474 17.79 0.38 18.59
CA VAL A 474 18.41 1.63 19.07
C VAL A 474 18.54 1.67 20.60
N PRO A 475 17.49 1.43 21.41
CA PRO A 475 17.63 1.39 22.87
C PRO A 475 18.52 0.24 23.35
N ALA A 476 18.45 -0.93 22.71
CA ALA A 476 19.27 -2.09 23.08
C ALA A 476 20.76 -1.81 22.93
N ARG A 477 21.16 -1.11 21.85
CA ARG A 477 22.56 -0.71 21.65
C ARG A 477 23.01 0.41 22.58
N ARG A 478 22.14 1.37 22.91
CA ARG A 478 22.47 2.39 23.93
C ARG A 478 22.77 1.73 25.27
N ARG A 479 21.91 0.80 25.71
CA ARG A 479 22.15 0.02 26.93
C ARG A 479 23.40 -0.85 26.86
N ALA A 480 23.67 -1.48 25.72
CA ALA A 480 24.89 -2.27 25.53
C ALA A 480 26.16 -1.40 25.56
N ALA A 481 26.12 -0.20 24.97
CA ALA A 481 27.23 0.75 24.99
C ALA A 481 27.46 1.34 26.40
N GLU A 482 26.39 1.61 27.14
CA GLU A 482 26.41 2.01 28.55
C GLU A 482 26.98 0.88 29.44
N ALA A 483 26.60 -0.38 29.18
CA ALA A 483 27.07 -1.55 29.92
C ALA A 483 28.51 -1.97 29.57
N SER A 484 28.97 -1.73 28.34
CA SER A 484 30.32 -2.10 27.90
C SER A 484 31.41 -1.11 28.31
N GLY A 485 31.10 -0.12 29.16
CA GLY A 485 32.10 0.76 29.77
C GLY A 485 32.88 1.63 28.78
N LEU A 486 32.38 1.86 27.57
CA LEU A 486 32.96 2.86 26.65
C LEU A 486 32.49 4.26 27.05
N GLN A 487 32.78 4.62 28.30
CA GLN A 487 33.12 5.99 28.63
C GLN A 487 34.49 6.26 28.00
N SER A 488 34.52 6.66 26.73
CA SER A 488 35.63 7.51 26.31
C SER A 488 35.47 8.83 27.05
N VAL A 489 36.16 8.93 28.19
CA VAL A 489 37.07 10.05 28.50
C VAL A 489 36.85 11.26 27.58
N ALA A 490 35.86 12.07 27.91
CA ALA A 490 35.72 13.44 27.37
C ALA A 490 35.39 14.43 28.49
N LEU A 491 35.65 14.05 29.74
CA LEU A 491 35.57 14.91 30.92
C LEU A 491 36.72 14.57 31.86
N ALA A 492 37.95 14.78 31.40
CA ALA A 492 39.09 14.97 32.30
C ALA A 492 40.23 15.70 31.58
N ARG A 493 40.44 16.96 32.01
CA ARG A 493 41.66 17.79 31.95
C ARG A 493 41.94 18.57 30.66
N GLY A 494 41.91 19.91 30.80
CA GLY A 494 42.50 20.88 29.87
C GLY A 494 41.55 22.01 29.52
#